data_AF-A0A1I6HXA2-F1
#
_entry.id   AF-A0A1I6HXA2-F1
#
_cell.length_a   1.000
_cell.length_b   1.000
_cell.length_c   1.000
_cell.angle_alpha   90.00
_cell.angle_beta   90.00
_cell.angle_gamma   90.00
#
_symmetry.space_group_name_H-M   'P 1'
#
loop_
_entity.id
_entity.type
_entity.pdbx_description
1 polymer ?
#
loop_
_entity_poly.entity_id
_entity_poly.type
_entity_poly.pdbx_seq_one_letter_code
_entity_poly.pdbx_strand_id
1 'polypeptide(L)'
;MYVFKLIHIKHKLGIALKALLTGFLLMTSQVVIAAELNSVRLGQTPDQTRVVFEMANTDVYRVMHLDNPPRIVIDFPNAKSNISFRNQRFQDVRLSGIRMATDERRTRVVLDLSENYQYKHFVLAKTAQRPQRLVVDISQRVRQAPQLAETLIAQAPESSQTAVKPSPAPSVARQVKADENQVAQPVPVATQPAVRESLQHHNRVGREFVVAIDPGHGGNDVGAIGPTGVFEKDVVLAISKLLKDEIDRLPGMRAVLTRDRDVYVSLDERARIARRHQADLFVSVHADAYTSPQPRGGSVYVLSQRGASSAMARAMAERENEALGIVTLAGRNEDVAFVLSDLSRESSLQASRKLGSQVLSSMSGGGLHLHKSTVQAANFAVLRSIDMPSILVEAAFISNPEDERLLVNPRFQRQFARSLADGLQTFVKETGHKPNWGEPLFVRHSIQRGDNLSTIAATYGVTTRELMRLNGLRNPNQLVVGRSLRIPVTDAMTVQYHRSYQVQSGDTLSRIAQRHGVSINEIMQMNNLTNANQLRVGTELRIPIRQQLLAAN
;
A
#
# COMPACT_ATOMS: atom_id res chain seq x y z
N MET A 1 39.52 -79.03 0.08
CA MET A 1 40.06 -77.68 0.39
C MET A 1 39.24 -76.51 -0.18
N TYR A 2 38.52 -76.66 -1.30
CA TYR A 2 37.71 -75.58 -1.90
C TYR A 2 36.37 -75.29 -1.19
N VAL A 3 35.71 -76.30 -0.62
CA VAL A 3 34.41 -76.15 0.06
C VAL A 3 34.51 -75.29 1.33
N PHE A 4 35.56 -75.46 2.13
CA PHE A 4 35.81 -74.65 3.33
C PHE A 4 36.09 -73.17 3.01
N LYS A 5 36.78 -72.88 1.89
CA LYS A 5 37.02 -71.50 1.44
C LYS A 5 35.72 -70.79 1.03
N LEU A 6 34.80 -71.49 0.37
CA LEU A 6 33.50 -70.93 -0.02
C LEU A 6 32.59 -70.64 1.20
N ILE A 7 32.59 -71.52 2.20
CA ILE A 7 31.79 -71.33 3.43
C ILE A 7 32.32 -70.12 4.20
N HIS A 8 33.64 -69.96 4.31
CA HIS A 8 34.25 -68.79 4.96
C HIS A 8 33.94 -67.47 4.24
N ILE A 9 33.91 -67.47 2.91
CA ILE A 9 33.57 -66.26 2.12
C ILE A 9 32.09 -65.91 2.29
N LYS A 10 31.18 -66.89 2.25
CA LYS A 10 29.74 -66.64 2.48
C LYS A 10 29.46 -66.12 3.90
N HIS A 11 30.17 -66.63 4.91
CA HIS A 11 30.01 -66.17 6.29
C HIS A 11 30.54 -64.74 6.50
N LYS A 12 31.69 -64.40 5.90
CA LYS A 12 32.22 -63.03 5.94
C LYS A 12 31.38 -62.04 5.14
N LEU A 13 30.83 -62.45 4.00
CA LEU A 13 29.93 -61.63 3.19
C LEU A 13 28.58 -61.40 3.89
N GLY A 14 28.06 -62.41 4.61
CA GLY A 14 26.85 -62.27 5.41
C GLY A 14 27.02 -61.33 6.62
N ILE A 15 28.19 -61.36 7.27
CA ILE A 15 28.51 -60.43 8.36
C ILE A 15 28.72 -59.01 7.82
N ALA A 16 29.42 -58.86 6.70
CA ALA A 16 29.61 -57.56 6.05
C ALA A 16 28.28 -56.96 5.56
N LEU A 17 27.39 -57.77 4.98
CA LEU A 17 26.08 -57.32 4.51
C LEU A 17 25.14 -56.97 5.66
N LYS A 18 25.17 -57.72 6.77
CA LYS A 18 24.43 -57.35 8.00
C LYS A 18 24.99 -56.07 8.62
N ALA A 19 26.30 -55.88 8.68
CA ALA A 19 26.90 -54.65 9.18
C ALA A 19 26.57 -53.43 8.29
N LEU A 20 26.52 -53.61 6.97
CA LEU A 20 26.10 -52.58 6.02
C LEU A 20 24.61 -52.25 6.14
N LEU A 21 23.74 -53.26 6.36
CA LEU A 21 22.31 -53.03 6.57
C LEU A 21 22.04 -52.32 7.91
N THR A 22 22.73 -52.71 8.99
CA THR A 22 22.58 -52.05 10.30
C THR A 22 23.18 -50.63 10.30
N GLY A 23 24.28 -50.41 9.57
CA GLY A 23 24.85 -49.08 9.36
C GLY A 23 23.96 -48.17 8.50
N PHE A 24 23.30 -48.72 7.48
CA PHE A 24 22.33 -48.00 6.64
C PHE A 24 21.03 -47.69 7.40
N LEU A 25 20.59 -48.57 8.31
CA LEU A 25 19.41 -48.34 9.17
C LEU A 25 19.68 -47.33 10.30
N LEU A 26 20.94 -47.20 10.77
CA LEU A 26 21.35 -46.17 11.74
C LEU A 26 21.55 -44.78 11.09
N MET A 27 21.88 -44.73 9.79
CA MET A 27 22.07 -43.49 9.02
C MET A 27 20.78 -42.85 8.49
N THR A 28 19.62 -43.49 8.66
CA THR A 28 18.30 -42.93 8.30
C THR A 28 17.47 -42.50 9.51
N SER A 29 18.10 -42.34 10.67
CA SER A 29 17.48 -41.67 11.82
C SER A 29 17.26 -40.19 11.45
N GLN A 30 16.15 -39.91 10.76
CA GLN A 30 15.69 -38.54 10.59
C GLN A 30 15.43 -37.99 11.98
N VAL A 31 16.28 -37.04 12.40
CA VAL A 31 15.98 -36.22 13.57
C VAL A 31 14.73 -35.43 13.18
N VAL A 32 13.56 -35.91 13.64
CA VAL A 32 12.33 -35.13 13.56
C VAL A 32 12.50 -33.99 14.56
N ILE A 33 12.95 -32.84 14.07
CA ILE A 33 13.05 -31.64 14.88
C ILE A 33 11.62 -31.25 15.25
N ALA A 34 11.28 -31.31 16.53
CA ALA A 34 9.93 -31.04 17.00
C ALA A 34 9.54 -29.59 16.68
N ALA A 35 8.26 -29.39 16.37
CA ALA A 35 7.67 -28.06 16.31
C ALA A 35 7.73 -27.42 17.70
N GLU A 36 8.16 -26.16 17.78
CA GLU A 36 8.31 -25.46 19.05
C GLU A 36 7.77 -24.03 18.96
N LEU A 37 7.22 -23.57 20.07
CA LEU A 37 6.84 -22.19 20.31
C LEU A 37 7.83 -21.60 21.32
N ASN A 38 8.74 -20.76 20.82
CA ASN A 38 9.98 -20.37 21.50
C ASN A 38 9.82 -19.13 22.36
N SER A 39 9.06 -18.15 21.88
CA SER A 39 8.77 -16.93 22.64
C SER A 39 7.44 -16.31 22.24
N VAL A 40 6.87 -15.54 23.17
CA VAL A 40 5.73 -14.65 22.91
C VAL A 40 6.15 -13.23 23.29
N ARG A 41 6.00 -12.31 22.35
CA ARG A 41 6.30 -10.88 22.55
C ARG A 41 5.02 -10.08 22.41
N LEU A 42 4.87 -9.05 23.23
CA LEU A 42 3.78 -8.10 23.14
C LEU A 42 4.32 -6.73 22.76
N GLY A 43 3.70 -6.11 21.75
CA GLY A 43 3.87 -4.69 21.44
C GLY A 43 2.54 -3.97 21.66
N GLN A 44 2.56 -2.86 22.37
CA GLN A 44 1.35 -2.11 22.71
C GLN A 44 1.47 -0.68 22.18
N THR A 45 0.43 -0.22 21.49
CA THR A 45 0.22 1.19 21.10
C THR A 45 -1.16 1.63 21.59
N PRO A 46 -1.50 2.93 21.63
CA PRO A 46 -2.86 3.36 21.98
C PRO A 46 -3.94 2.69 21.12
N ASP A 47 -3.68 2.43 19.84
CA ASP A 47 -4.68 1.93 18.88
C ASP A 47 -4.61 0.42 18.62
N GLN A 48 -3.52 -0.26 19.01
CA GLN A 48 -3.36 -1.69 18.77
C GLN A 48 -2.53 -2.44 19.84
N THR A 49 -2.91 -3.68 20.13
CA THR A 49 -2.06 -4.69 20.77
C THR A 49 -1.59 -5.69 19.72
N ARG A 50 -0.28 -5.86 19.58
CA ARG A 50 0.33 -6.89 18.74
C ARG A 50 0.93 -7.98 19.62
N VAL A 51 0.52 -9.22 19.38
CA VAL A 51 1.08 -10.42 20.00
C VAL A 51 1.85 -11.19 18.94
N VAL A 52 3.13 -11.45 19.18
CA VAL A 52 4.02 -12.13 18.24
C VAL A 52 4.51 -13.43 18.85
N PHE A 53 4.28 -14.53 18.16
CA PHE A 53 4.69 -15.88 18.52
C PHE A 53 5.87 -16.30 17.65
N GLU A 54 7.02 -16.63 18.23
CA GLU A 54 8.13 -17.24 17.50
C GLU A 54 7.93 -18.76 17.41
N MET A 55 7.82 -19.26 16.19
CA MET A 55 7.55 -20.64 15.81
C MET A 55 8.80 -21.25 15.16
N ALA A 56 9.33 -22.32 15.76
CA ALA A 56 10.38 -23.11 15.16
C ALA A 56 9.80 -24.41 14.60
N ASN A 57 10.21 -24.75 13.37
CA ASN A 57 9.90 -26.02 12.71
C ASN A 57 8.40 -26.31 12.52
N THR A 58 7.57 -25.26 12.44
CA THR A 58 6.15 -25.35 12.07
C THR A 58 5.67 -24.06 11.42
N ASP A 59 4.79 -24.19 10.43
CA ASP A 59 4.04 -23.14 9.77
C ASP A 59 2.52 -23.30 9.94
N VAL A 60 2.10 -24.39 10.58
CA VAL A 60 0.70 -24.75 10.76
C VAL A 60 0.18 -24.18 12.07
N TYR A 61 -0.91 -23.40 11.98
CA TYR A 61 -1.64 -22.90 13.13
C TYR A 61 -3.12 -22.75 12.77
N ARG A 62 -3.98 -22.71 13.78
CA ARG A 62 -5.41 -22.43 13.62
C ARG A 62 -5.82 -21.32 14.57
N VAL A 63 -6.48 -20.29 14.05
CA VAL A 63 -7.03 -19.20 14.85
C VAL A 63 -8.55 -19.32 14.88
N MET A 64 -9.12 -19.17 16.06
CA MET A 64 -10.56 -19.22 16.31
C MET A 64 -10.94 -18.04 17.20
N HIS A 65 -12.11 -17.47 16.94
CA HIS A 65 -12.73 -16.48 17.81
C HIS A 65 -13.83 -17.15 18.63
N LEU A 66 -13.94 -16.79 19.91
CA LEU A 66 -15.04 -17.21 20.78
C LEU A 66 -15.68 -15.97 21.39
N ASP A 67 -16.99 -15.86 21.24
CA ASP A 67 -17.82 -14.90 21.95
C ASP A 67 -18.22 -15.47 23.32
N ASN A 68 -18.24 -14.63 24.38
CA ASN A 68 -18.67 -14.95 25.76
C ASN A 68 -17.80 -15.95 26.58
N PRO A 69 -16.79 -15.47 27.33
CA PRO A 69 -16.12 -14.17 27.20
C PRO A 69 -15.31 -14.10 25.90
N PRO A 70 -15.08 -12.89 25.36
CA PRO A 70 -14.41 -12.69 24.08
C PRO A 70 -12.96 -13.18 24.13
N ARG A 71 -12.61 -14.12 23.25
CA ARG A 71 -11.30 -14.78 23.23
C ARG A 71 -10.80 -15.01 21.82
N ILE A 72 -9.49 -14.89 21.63
CA ILE A 72 -8.80 -15.41 20.45
C ILE A 72 -8.04 -16.66 20.87
N VAL A 73 -8.41 -17.81 20.29
CA VAL A 73 -7.79 -19.11 20.55
C VAL A 73 -6.89 -19.46 19.37
N ILE A 74 -5.65 -19.81 19.66
CA ILE A 74 -4.63 -20.14 18.67
C ILE A 74 -4.08 -21.53 19.00
N ASP A 75 -4.28 -22.47 18.09
CA ASP A 75 -3.74 -23.82 18.19
C ASP A 75 -2.48 -23.97 17.33
N PHE A 76 -1.43 -24.51 17.91
CA PHE A 76 -0.19 -24.92 17.26
C PHE A 76 -0.09 -26.45 17.33
N PRO A 77 -0.54 -27.19 16.30
CA PRO A 77 -0.51 -28.65 16.28
C PRO A 77 0.91 -29.20 16.42
N ASN A 78 1.07 -30.24 17.23
CA ASN A 78 2.33 -30.92 17.54
C ASN A 78 3.46 -30.01 18.06
N ALA A 79 3.17 -28.75 18.39
CA ALA A 79 4.14 -27.83 18.91
C ALA A 79 4.27 -27.98 20.43
N LYS A 80 5.50 -28.01 20.93
CA LYS A 80 5.80 -27.92 22.36
C LYS A 80 6.13 -26.47 22.74
N SER A 81 5.93 -26.10 24.00
CA SER A 81 6.35 -24.81 24.51
C SER A 81 6.78 -24.91 25.97
N ASN A 82 7.82 -24.16 26.33
CA ASN A 82 8.27 -23.99 27.71
C ASN A 82 7.89 -22.60 28.27
N ILE A 83 7.03 -21.87 27.56
CA ILE A 83 6.62 -20.51 27.93
C ILE A 83 5.53 -20.61 29.01
N SER A 84 5.69 -19.86 30.09
CA SER A 84 4.70 -19.74 31.16
C SER A 84 4.34 -18.27 31.38
N PHE A 85 3.04 -18.00 31.44
CA PHE A 85 2.49 -16.68 31.79
C PHE A 85 2.04 -16.60 33.25
N ARG A 86 2.36 -17.62 34.06
CA ARG A 86 1.96 -17.68 35.47
C ARG A 86 2.63 -16.50 36.20
N ASN A 87 1.81 -15.61 36.77
CA ASN A 87 2.20 -14.37 37.47
C ASN A 87 2.57 -13.16 36.58
N GLN A 88 2.31 -13.19 35.27
CA GLN A 88 2.55 -12.04 34.42
C GLN A 88 1.34 -11.09 34.44
N ARG A 89 1.55 -9.83 34.86
CA ARG A 89 0.53 -8.77 34.81
C ARG A 89 0.62 -8.05 33.46
N PHE A 90 -0.48 -8.04 32.71
CA PHE A 90 -0.59 -7.37 31.42
C PHE A 90 -1.19 -5.98 31.62
N GLN A 91 -0.54 -4.94 31.07
CA GLN A 91 -0.97 -3.54 31.20
C GLN A 91 -1.69 -3.01 29.94
N ASP A 92 -2.34 -3.87 29.16
CA ASP A 92 -3.10 -3.44 27.97
C ASP A 92 -4.61 -3.41 28.23
N VAL A 93 -5.26 -2.34 27.80
CA VAL A 93 -6.72 -2.18 27.91
C VAL A 93 -7.53 -3.19 27.08
N ARG A 94 -6.93 -3.83 26.06
CA ARG A 94 -7.57 -4.81 25.16
C ARG A 94 -7.40 -6.27 25.61
N LEU A 95 -6.37 -6.57 26.40
CA LEU A 95 -6.05 -7.94 26.84
C LEU A 95 -6.18 -8.06 28.35
N SER A 96 -7.13 -8.87 28.79
CA SER A 96 -7.30 -9.22 30.21
C SER A 96 -6.34 -10.34 30.66
N GLY A 97 -5.84 -11.14 29.72
CA GLY A 97 -4.87 -12.19 30.02
C GLY A 97 -4.37 -12.95 28.80
N ILE A 98 -3.29 -13.70 28.99
CA ILE A 98 -2.80 -14.72 28.06
C ILE A 98 -2.66 -16.02 28.82
N ARG A 99 -3.29 -17.09 28.30
CA ARG A 99 -3.19 -18.44 28.84
C ARG A 99 -2.56 -19.35 27.80
N MET A 100 -1.80 -20.33 28.29
CA MET A 100 -1.19 -21.34 27.45
C MET A 100 -1.37 -22.70 28.10
N ALA A 101 -1.70 -23.70 27.29
CA ALA A 101 -1.75 -25.09 27.68
C ALA A 101 -1.10 -25.92 26.57
N THR A 102 -0.21 -26.83 26.96
CA THR A 102 0.47 -27.75 26.05
C THR A 102 0.11 -29.17 26.45
N ASP A 103 -0.34 -29.96 25.47
CA ASP A 103 -0.59 -31.40 25.58
C ASP A 103 0.21 -32.15 24.50
N GLU A 104 0.05 -33.48 24.42
CA GLU A 104 0.77 -34.32 23.45
C GLU A 104 0.43 -34.00 21.98
N ARG A 105 -0.70 -33.34 21.72
CA ARG A 105 -1.22 -33.08 20.37
C ARG A 105 -1.02 -31.63 19.93
N ARG A 106 -0.94 -30.67 20.85
CA ARG A 106 -0.79 -29.24 20.52
C ARG A 106 -0.35 -28.38 21.69
N THR A 107 0.17 -27.21 21.34
CA THR A 107 0.16 -26.03 22.22
C THR A 107 -1.03 -25.14 21.84
N ARG A 108 -1.89 -24.83 22.81
CA ARG A 108 -3.01 -23.89 22.67
C ARG A 108 -2.70 -22.61 23.44
N VAL A 109 -2.80 -21.48 22.76
CA VAL A 109 -2.75 -20.15 23.36
C VAL A 109 -4.14 -19.54 23.33
N VAL A 110 -4.53 -18.91 24.44
CA VAL A 110 -5.79 -18.17 24.56
C VAL A 110 -5.46 -16.75 24.96
N LEU A 111 -5.81 -15.80 24.10
CA LEU A 111 -5.79 -14.37 24.40
C LEU A 111 -7.17 -14.00 24.94
N ASP A 112 -7.26 -13.70 26.23
CA ASP A 112 -8.50 -13.27 26.87
C ASP A 112 -8.68 -11.77 26.62
N LEU A 113 -9.69 -11.42 25.82
CA LEU A 113 -9.95 -10.03 25.47
C LEU A 113 -10.79 -9.38 26.57
N SER A 114 -10.58 -8.09 26.82
CA SER A 114 -11.42 -7.33 27.76
C SER A 114 -12.81 -7.02 27.19
N GLU A 115 -12.92 -6.88 25.86
CA GLU A 115 -14.14 -6.63 25.10
C GLU A 115 -14.02 -7.25 23.69
N ASN A 116 -15.04 -7.09 22.84
CA ASN A 116 -14.96 -7.48 21.44
C ASN A 116 -14.12 -6.49 20.62
N TYR A 117 -13.00 -6.96 20.09
CA TYR A 117 -12.06 -6.19 19.28
C TYR A 117 -11.89 -6.81 17.89
N GLN A 118 -11.68 -5.97 16.88
CA GLN A 118 -11.25 -6.44 15.56
C GLN A 118 -9.84 -7.01 15.68
N TYR A 119 -9.58 -8.13 14.99
CA TYR A 119 -8.24 -8.69 14.93
C TYR A 119 -7.85 -9.15 13.53
N LYS A 120 -6.54 -9.16 13.27
CA LYS A 120 -5.91 -9.73 12.06
C LYS A 120 -4.79 -10.66 12.50
N HIS A 121 -4.48 -11.66 11.68
CA HIS A 121 -3.30 -12.50 11.89
C HIS A 121 -2.58 -12.78 10.58
N PHE A 122 -1.26 -12.89 10.63
CA PHE A 122 -0.42 -13.21 9.47
C PHE A 122 0.92 -13.79 9.93
N VAL A 123 1.62 -14.46 9.02
CA VAL A 123 2.91 -15.10 9.28
C VAL A 123 4.03 -14.27 8.68
N LEU A 124 5.09 -14.06 9.46
CA LEU A 124 6.39 -13.61 8.98
C LEU A 124 7.26 -14.84 8.74
N ALA A 125 7.77 -14.98 7.52
CA ALA A 125 8.65 -16.09 7.14
C ALA A 125 9.92 -16.13 8.00
N LYS A 126 10.49 -17.34 8.14
CA LYS A 126 11.80 -17.56 8.77
C LYS A 126 12.88 -16.76 8.04
N THR A 127 13.77 -16.11 8.78
CA THR A 127 14.98 -15.45 8.23
C THR A 127 16.24 -16.13 8.76
N ALA A 128 17.41 -15.74 8.23
CA ALA A 128 18.69 -16.27 8.71
C ALA A 128 18.93 -15.99 10.22
N GLN A 129 18.32 -14.94 10.76
CA GLN A 129 18.53 -14.49 12.14
C GLN A 129 17.33 -14.75 13.08
N ARG A 130 16.13 -15.06 12.54
CA ARG A 130 14.93 -15.25 13.36
C ARG A 130 14.07 -16.43 12.89
N PRO A 131 13.49 -17.20 13.81
CA PRO A 131 12.51 -18.22 13.47
C PRO A 131 11.26 -17.59 12.84
N GLN A 132 10.42 -18.43 12.23
CA GLN A 132 9.14 -18.03 11.69
C GLN A 132 8.28 -17.41 12.80
N ARG A 133 7.43 -16.43 12.48
CA ARG A 133 6.62 -15.75 13.49
C ARG A 133 5.16 -15.64 13.08
N LEU A 134 4.25 -16.02 13.97
CA LEU A 134 2.84 -15.67 13.84
C LEU A 134 2.59 -14.34 14.55
N VAL A 135 1.99 -13.39 13.84
CA VAL A 135 1.62 -12.08 14.36
C VAL A 135 0.10 -12.02 14.49
N VAL A 136 -0.40 -11.60 15.65
CA VAL A 136 -1.82 -11.36 15.93
C VAL A 136 -2.00 -9.92 16.39
N ASP A 137 -2.81 -9.19 15.65
CA ASP A 137 -3.03 -7.76 15.77
C ASP A 137 -4.45 -7.49 16.26
N ILE A 138 -4.61 -6.96 17.46
CA ILE A 138 -5.88 -6.65 18.11
C ILE A 138 -6.03 -5.12 18.15
N SER A 139 -7.05 -4.57 17.52
CA SER A 139 -7.14 -3.12 17.29
C SER A 139 -8.41 -2.48 17.85
N GLN A 140 -9.29 -1.99 16.99
CA GLN A 140 -10.45 -1.20 17.36
C GLN A 140 -11.55 -2.07 17.97
N ARG A 141 -12.28 -1.54 18.95
CA ARG A 141 -13.50 -2.18 19.46
C ARG A 141 -14.47 -2.40 18.31
N VAL A 142 -15.04 -3.59 18.24
CA VAL A 142 -16.18 -3.85 17.36
C VAL A 142 -17.34 -3.06 17.94
N ARG A 143 -17.71 -1.94 17.30
CA ARG A 143 -18.95 -1.23 17.65
C ARG A 143 -20.10 -2.19 17.36
N GLN A 144 -20.69 -2.77 18.40
CA GLN A 144 -22.05 -3.26 18.29
C GLN A 144 -22.91 -2.04 17.94
N ALA A 145 -23.74 -2.17 16.90
CA ALA A 145 -24.74 -1.15 16.62
C ALA A 145 -25.49 -0.89 17.95
N PRO A 146 -25.69 0.37 18.37
CA PRO A 146 -26.40 0.62 19.61
C PRO A 146 -27.77 -0.04 19.50
N GLN A 147 -28.16 -0.79 20.55
CA GLN A 147 -29.55 -1.16 20.81
C GLN A 147 -30.37 0.12 21.02
N LEU A 148 -30.61 0.85 19.94
CA LEU A 148 -31.58 1.94 19.85
C LEU A 148 -32.93 1.40 19.35
N ALA A 149 -33.03 0.10 19.05
CA ALA A 149 -34.26 -0.55 18.62
C ALA A 149 -35.09 -1.14 19.79
N GLU A 150 -34.51 -1.43 20.96
CA GLU A 150 -35.29 -2.01 22.08
C GLU A 150 -35.91 -0.96 23.00
N THR A 151 -35.33 0.23 23.11
CA THR A 151 -35.90 1.31 23.95
C THR A 151 -37.03 2.09 23.27
N LEU A 152 -37.13 2.04 21.93
CA LEU A 152 -38.21 2.68 21.17
C LEU A 152 -39.46 1.80 21.01
N ILE A 153 -39.36 0.51 21.35
CA ILE A 153 -40.50 -0.44 21.33
C ILE A 153 -41.25 -0.44 22.68
N ALA A 154 -40.64 0.06 23.76
CA ALA A 154 -41.23 0.04 25.11
C ALA A 154 -42.15 1.23 25.45
N GLN A 155 -42.42 2.16 24.52
CA GLN A 155 -43.22 3.36 24.80
C GLN A 155 -44.38 3.63 23.82
N ALA A 156 -44.78 2.65 23.00
CA ALA A 156 -46.00 2.76 22.22
C ALA A 156 -47.18 2.14 22.99
N PRO A 157 -48.28 2.88 23.27
CA PRO A 157 -49.45 2.34 23.93
C PRO A 157 -50.23 1.38 23.00
N GLU A 158 -50.70 0.29 23.58
CA GLU A 158 -51.63 -0.67 22.99
C GLU A 158 -52.93 0.03 22.57
N SER A 159 -53.32 -0.14 21.30
CA SER A 159 -54.74 -0.11 20.94
C SER A 159 -55.01 -1.04 19.76
N SER A 160 -55.56 -2.20 20.13
CA SER A 160 -56.64 -2.94 19.47
C SER A 160 -56.47 -3.42 18.03
N GLN A 161 -56.27 -4.73 17.97
CA GLN A 161 -56.54 -5.63 16.86
C GLN A 161 -57.95 -5.41 16.27
N THR A 162 -58.07 -5.53 14.95
CA THR A 162 -59.08 -6.43 14.36
C THR A 162 -58.61 -6.89 12.98
N ALA A 163 -58.71 -8.19 12.78
CA ALA A 163 -58.30 -8.94 11.60
C ALA A 163 -59.38 -8.94 10.52
N VAL A 164 -59.00 -8.87 9.24
CA VAL A 164 -59.64 -9.64 8.15
C VAL A 164 -58.62 -9.90 7.01
N LYS A 165 -58.61 -11.14 6.50
CA LYS A 165 -57.98 -11.67 5.28
C LYS A 165 -59.12 -12.32 4.45
N PRO A 166 -59.00 -12.70 3.16
CA PRO A 166 -58.67 -11.95 1.93
C PRO A 166 -59.69 -12.13 0.75
N SER A 167 -59.42 -11.39 -0.35
CA SER A 167 -59.71 -11.70 -1.79
C SER A 167 -61.06 -11.21 -2.40
N PRO A 168 -61.24 -11.07 -3.75
CA PRO A 168 -60.33 -10.85 -4.90
C PRO A 168 -60.74 -9.63 -5.80
N ALA A 169 -60.03 -9.46 -6.93
CA ALA A 169 -60.12 -8.43 -7.98
C ALA A 169 -61.52 -8.09 -8.55
N PRO A 170 -61.61 -6.99 -9.33
CA PRO A 170 -61.83 -7.24 -10.77
C PRO A 170 -61.06 -6.32 -11.74
N SER A 171 -60.87 -6.92 -12.92
CA SER A 171 -60.49 -6.37 -14.23
C SER A 171 -61.47 -5.32 -14.75
N VAL A 172 -60.97 -4.31 -15.47
CA VAL A 172 -61.67 -3.75 -16.66
C VAL A 172 -60.64 -3.39 -17.73
N ALA A 173 -60.77 -4.04 -18.88
CA ALA A 173 -60.11 -3.73 -20.14
C ALA A 173 -60.84 -2.60 -20.88
N ARG A 174 -60.11 -1.83 -21.70
CA ARG A 174 -60.70 -1.06 -22.81
C ARG A 174 -59.78 -1.10 -24.03
N GLN A 175 -60.28 -1.71 -25.10
CA GLN A 175 -59.72 -1.72 -26.46
C GLN A 175 -60.29 -0.55 -27.28
N VAL A 176 -59.47 0.02 -28.17
CA VAL A 176 -59.86 0.61 -29.47
C VAL A 176 -58.65 0.43 -30.42
N LYS A 177 -58.68 -0.58 -31.30
CA LYS A 177 -58.86 -0.58 -32.77
C LYS A 177 -57.73 0.02 -33.63
N ALA A 178 -57.35 -0.78 -34.63
CA ALA A 178 -56.37 -0.53 -35.68
C ALA A 178 -57.04 0.04 -36.94
N ASP A 179 -56.22 0.70 -37.78
CA ASP A 179 -56.49 0.84 -39.22
C ASP A 179 -55.16 0.86 -40.00
N GLU A 180 -55.18 0.29 -41.20
CA GLU A 180 -54.04 -0.05 -42.08
C GLU A 180 -53.81 0.95 -43.24
N ASN A 181 -52.59 0.90 -43.79
CA ASN A 181 -52.13 1.27 -45.16
C ASN A 181 -51.91 2.75 -45.57
N GLN A 182 -50.64 3.11 -45.86
CA GLN A 182 -50.14 3.48 -47.22
C GLN A 182 -48.62 3.86 -47.27
N VAL A 183 -47.89 3.08 -48.07
CA VAL A 183 -46.76 3.27 -49.02
C VAL A 183 -45.83 4.53 -49.03
N ALA A 184 -44.52 4.23 -48.89
CA ALA A 184 -43.27 4.76 -49.51
C ALA A 184 -42.88 6.26 -49.58
N GLN A 185 -41.73 6.64 -48.98
CA GLN A 185 -40.41 6.89 -49.65
C GLN A 185 -39.36 7.40 -48.62
N PRO A 186 -38.03 7.33 -48.90
CA PRO A 186 -36.97 7.41 -47.90
C PRO A 186 -36.15 8.70 -47.96
N VAL A 187 -36.17 9.57 -46.94
CA VAL A 187 -35.17 10.65 -46.73
C VAL A 187 -35.29 11.20 -45.29
N PRO A 188 -34.29 11.85 -44.65
CA PRO A 188 -32.83 11.69 -44.63
C PRO A 188 -32.30 11.35 -43.22
N VAL A 189 -31.03 10.96 -43.15
CA VAL A 189 -30.21 10.98 -41.92
C VAL A 189 -30.20 12.40 -41.34
N ALA A 190 -31.06 12.64 -40.35
CA ALA A 190 -30.99 13.84 -39.53
C ALA A 190 -29.93 13.65 -38.46
N THR A 191 -28.85 14.41 -38.62
CA THR A 191 -27.82 14.74 -37.65
C THR A 191 -28.27 14.62 -36.20
N GLN A 192 -27.66 13.69 -35.46
CA GLN A 192 -27.64 13.72 -34.01
C GLN A 192 -27.21 15.12 -33.55
N PRO A 193 -27.90 15.75 -32.58
CA PRO A 193 -27.39 16.95 -31.97
C PRO A 193 -26.06 16.59 -31.32
N ALA A 194 -25.03 17.32 -31.74
CA ALA A 194 -23.69 17.18 -31.23
C ALA A 194 -23.72 17.19 -29.70
N VAL A 195 -23.36 16.06 -29.08
CA VAL A 195 -22.88 16.00 -27.70
C VAL A 195 -21.52 16.69 -27.67
N ARG A 196 -21.56 18.03 -27.80
CA ARG A 196 -20.48 18.97 -27.51
C ARG A 196 -20.55 19.39 -26.03
N GLU A 197 -20.79 18.43 -25.15
CA GLU A 197 -20.46 18.53 -23.72
C GLU A 197 -19.29 17.61 -23.35
N SER A 198 -18.50 17.19 -24.34
CA SER A 198 -17.15 16.73 -24.10
C SER A 198 -16.21 17.93 -23.97
N LEU A 199 -15.37 17.90 -22.94
CA LEU A 199 -14.20 18.76 -22.70
C LEU A 199 -14.42 20.06 -21.92
N GLN A 200 -15.23 20.05 -20.85
CA GLN A 200 -14.81 20.83 -19.67
C GLN A 200 -13.66 20.08 -18.98
N HIS A 201 -12.48 20.19 -19.60
CA HIS A 201 -11.24 20.08 -18.87
C HIS A 201 -11.38 21.00 -17.66
N HIS A 202 -11.42 20.44 -16.45
CA HIS A 202 -10.97 21.19 -15.28
C HIS A 202 -9.47 21.41 -15.46
N ASN A 203 -9.14 22.36 -16.34
CA ASN A 203 -7.97 23.20 -16.25
C ASN A 203 -8.05 23.80 -14.84
N ARG A 204 -7.47 23.13 -13.84
CA ARG A 204 -7.27 23.67 -12.49
C ARG A 204 -6.17 24.73 -12.53
N VAL A 205 -6.36 25.73 -13.38
CA VAL A 205 -5.61 26.98 -13.33
C VAL A 205 -6.06 27.65 -12.04
N GLY A 206 -5.15 27.74 -11.05
CA GLY A 206 -5.42 28.42 -9.79
C GLY A 206 -5.70 27.53 -8.57
N ARG A 207 -5.46 26.21 -8.61
CA ARG A 207 -5.38 25.43 -7.34
C ARG A 207 -3.97 25.48 -6.77
N GLU A 208 -3.88 25.57 -5.46
CA GLU A 208 -2.61 25.47 -4.74
C GLU A 208 -1.95 24.11 -5.01
N PHE A 209 -0.62 24.15 -5.13
CA PHE A 209 0.24 22.99 -5.18
C PHE A 209 0.50 22.49 -3.76
N VAL A 210 0.06 21.28 -3.44
CA VAL A 210 0.06 20.75 -2.07
C VAL A 210 1.25 19.82 -1.84
N VAL A 211 2.07 20.12 -0.84
CA VAL A 211 3.22 19.29 -0.43
C VAL A 211 2.87 18.53 0.85
N ALA A 212 2.86 17.20 0.81
CA ALA A 212 2.83 16.39 2.03
C ALA A 212 4.25 16.25 2.58
N ILE A 213 4.47 16.81 3.78
CA ILE A 213 5.71 16.68 4.53
C ILE A 213 5.53 15.60 5.57
N ASP A 214 6.46 14.66 5.59
CA ASP A 214 6.48 13.53 6.50
C ASP A 214 7.67 13.62 7.44
N PRO A 215 7.49 14.11 8.68
CA PRO A 215 8.53 14.00 9.68
C PRO A 215 8.73 12.52 10.05
N GLY A 216 9.93 11.97 9.79
CA GLY A 216 10.28 10.59 10.08
C GLY A 216 10.00 10.17 11.52
N HIS A 217 9.76 8.89 11.77
CA HIS A 217 9.57 8.31 13.12
C HIS A 217 8.37 8.91 13.89
N GLY A 218 8.46 8.93 15.23
CA GLY A 218 7.48 9.50 16.15
C GLY A 218 6.94 8.50 17.17
N GLY A 219 6.56 9.00 18.35
CA GLY A 219 6.10 8.19 19.47
C GLY A 219 7.21 7.29 20.01
N ASN A 220 6.94 5.98 20.04
CA ASN A 220 7.89 4.96 20.51
C ASN A 220 9.03 4.71 19.52
N ASP A 221 8.83 5.06 18.24
CA ASP A 221 9.92 5.07 17.26
C ASP A 221 10.67 6.39 17.42
N VAL A 222 11.83 6.33 18.08
CA VAL A 222 12.66 7.51 18.35
C VAL A 222 13.61 7.85 17.19
N GLY A 223 13.69 6.98 16.18
CA GLY A 223 14.70 7.04 15.13
C GLY A 223 16.11 6.84 15.68
N ALA A 224 17.09 7.42 15.01
CA ALA A 224 18.46 7.47 15.47
C ALA A 224 18.61 8.36 16.72
N ILE A 225 19.62 8.01 17.53
CA ILE A 225 19.99 8.73 18.75
C ILE A 225 21.41 9.25 18.55
N GLY A 226 21.58 10.56 18.64
CA GLY A 226 22.89 11.21 18.58
C GLY A 226 23.74 10.92 19.82
N PRO A 227 25.07 11.12 19.75
CA PRO A 227 25.97 10.81 20.86
C PRO A 227 25.70 11.61 22.13
N THR A 228 24.98 12.74 22.07
CA THR A 228 24.55 13.50 23.24
C THR A 228 23.12 13.20 23.71
N GLY A 229 22.45 12.22 23.07
CA GLY A 229 21.08 11.81 23.41
C GLY A 229 19.99 12.54 22.65
N VAL A 230 20.33 13.27 21.58
CA VAL A 230 19.34 13.91 20.71
C VAL A 230 18.58 12.84 19.94
N PHE A 231 17.25 12.90 19.97
CA PHE A 231 16.41 12.00 19.17
C PHE A 231 16.12 12.57 17.79
N GLU A 232 16.28 11.74 16.76
CA GLU A 232 15.94 12.08 15.38
C GLU A 232 14.50 12.55 15.26
N LYS A 233 13.54 11.84 15.88
CA LYS A 233 12.11 12.17 15.80
C LYS A 233 11.77 13.62 16.19
N ASP A 234 12.55 14.21 17.08
CA ASP A 234 12.35 15.57 17.60
C ASP A 234 12.94 16.60 16.64
N VAL A 235 14.17 16.34 16.16
CA VAL A 235 14.86 17.17 15.17
C VAL A 235 14.05 17.26 13.89
N VAL A 236 13.60 16.13 13.34
CA VAL A 236 12.90 16.10 12.06
C VAL A 236 11.51 16.73 12.18
N LEU A 237 10.82 16.59 13.32
CA LEU A 237 9.56 17.30 13.56
C LEU A 237 9.76 18.82 13.59
N ALA A 238 10.80 19.30 14.26
CA ALA A 238 11.12 20.73 14.32
C ALA A 238 11.43 21.29 12.92
N ILE A 239 12.28 20.60 12.16
CA ILE A 239 12.64 20.98 10.79
C ILE A 239 11.41 20.95 9.88
N SER A 240 10.58 19.92 9.93
CA SER A 240 9.39 19.80 9.09
C SER A 240 8.35 20.89 9.36
N LYS A 241 8.22 21.36 10.61
CA LYS A 241 7.36 22.52 10.93
C LYS A 241 7.88 23.80 10.29
N LEU A 242 9.19 24.04 10.37
CA LEU A 242 9.81 25.17 9.68
C LEU A 242 9.64 25.06 8.15
N LEU A 243 9.82 23.87 7.58
CA LEU A 243 9.61 23.64 6.14
C LEU A 243 8.16 23.92 5.74
N LYS A 244 7.20 23.50 6.55
CA LYS A 244 5.78 23.82 6.33
C LYS A 244 5.57 25.34 6.29
N ASP A 245 6.11 26.07 7.28
CA ASP A 245 5.98 27.52 7.34
C ASP A 245 6.63 28.22 6.14
N GLU A 246 7.79 27.73 5.67
CA GLU A 246 8.43 28.28 4.47
C GLU A 246 7.57 28.02 3.21
N ILE A 247 7.02 26.81 3.05
CA ILE A 247 6.18 26.47 1.89
C ILE A 247 4.87 27.26 1.89
N ASP A 248 4.21 27.41 3.03
CA ASP A 248 2.94 28.13 3.14
C ASP A 248 3.06 29.64 2.84
N ARG A 249 4.29 30.18 2.87
CA ARG A 249 4.57 31.58 2.44
C ARG A 249 4.76 31.71 0.93
N LEU A 250 4.95 30.61 0.21
CA LEU A 250 5.19 30.65 -1.24
C LEU A 250 3.86 30.78 -2.00
N PRO A 251 3.72 31.73 -2.94
CA PRO A 251 2.49 31.88 -3.71
C PRO A 251 2.09 30.61 -4.45
N GLY A 252 0.84 30.18 -4.28
CA GLY A 252 0.30 29.01 -4.97
C GLY A 252 0.79 27.67 -4.42
N MET A 253 1.41 27.63 -3.25
CA MET A 253 1.83 26.39 -2.59
C MET A 253 1.26 26.30 -1.18
N ARG A 254 1.04 25.07 -0.70
CA ARG A 254 0.61 24.78 0.67
C ARG A 254 1.22 23.48 1.14
N ALA A 255 1.59 23.38 2.42
CA ALA A 255 2.11 22.16 3.02
C ALA A 255 1.14 21.53 4.04
N VAL A 256 1.18 20.20 4.14
CA VAL A 256 0.50 19.42 5.17
C VAL A 256 1.49 18.47 5.84
N LEU A 257 1.36 18.27 7.15
CA LEU A 257 2.22 17.36 7.89
C LEU A 257 1.52 16.01 8.09
N THR A 258 2.25 14.90 7.97
CA THR A 258 1.74 13.58 8.40
C THR A 258 1.63 13.48 9.92
N ARG A 259 2.45 14.21 10.67
CA ARG A 259 2.33 14.43 12.11
C ARG A 259 2.79 15.84 12.51
N ASP A 260 2.07 16.45 13.43
CA ASP A 260 2.37 17.78 13.99
C ASP A 260 2.85 17.73 15.46
N ARG A 261 2.95 16.52 16.01
CA ARG A 261 3.33 16.21 17.38
C ARG A 261 4.10 14.89 17.45
N ASP A 262 4.56 14.54 18.64
CA ASP A 262 5.29 13.29 18.87
C ASP A 262 4.34 12.08 18.93
N VAL A 263 3.92 11.62 17.75
CA VAL A 263 3.07 10.43 17.58
C VAL A 263 3.62 9.56 16.46
N TYR A 264 3.51 8.24 16.64
CA TYR A 264 3.82 7.30 15.58
C TYR A 264 2.76 7.36 14.47
N VAL A 265 3.19 7.40 13.21
CA VAL A 265 2.31 7.30 12.03
C VAL A 265 2.78 6.12 11.18
N SER A 266 1.88 5.18 10.89
CA SER A 266 2.19 4.03 10.02
C SER A 266 2.33 4.44 8.56
N LEU A 267 3.01 3.63 7.73
CA LEU A 267 3.14 3.92 6.30
C LEU A 267 1.80 4.14 5.59
N ASP A 268 0.83 3.27 5.85
CA ASP A 268 -0.50 3.38 5.26
C ASP A 268 -1.18 4.70 5.64
N GLU A 269 -1.00 5.15 6.89
CA GLU A 269 -1.58 6.40 7.35
C GLU A 269 -0.85 7.62 6.78
N ARG A 270 0.48 7.59 6.64
CA ARG A 270 1.25 8.64 5.94
C ARG A 270 0.71 8.84 4.52
N ALA A 271 0.52 7.75 3.79
CA ALA A 271 -0.06 7.77 2.45
C ALA A 271 -1.52 8.25 2.46
N ARG A 272 -2.35 7.83 3.42
CA ARG A 272 -3.74 8.32 3.56
C ARG A 272 -3.83 9.81 3.87
N ILE A 273 -2.94 10.35 4.70
CA ILE A 273 -2.89 11.78 5.00
C ILE A 273 -2.58 12.55 3.72
N ALA A 274 -1.52 12.16 2.99
CA ALA A 274 -1.16 12.78 1.72
C ALA A 274 -2.34 12.79 0.73
N ARG A 275 -3.02 11.64 0.57
CA ARG A 275 -4.20 11.52 -0.31
C ARG A 275 -5.39 12.37 0.15
N ARG A 276 -5.72 12.37 1.44
CA ARG A 276 -6.85 13.16 1.99
C ARG A 276 -6.68 14.65 1.72
N HIS A 277 -5.44 15.13 1.75
CA HIS A 277 -5.12 16.52 1.44
C HIS A 277 -4.87 16.78 -0.03
N GLN A 278 -5.06 15.79 -0.90
CA GLN A 278 -4.79 15.86 -2.33
C GLN A 278 -3.38 16.39 -2.61
N ALA A 279 -2.40 15.88 -1.85
CA ALA A 279 -1.01 16.24 -2.05
C ALA A 279 -0.57 15.93 -3.49
N ASP A 280 0.23 16.82 -4.04
CA ASP A 280 0.81 16.72 -5.36
C ASP A 280 2.16 16.00 -5.31
N LEU A 281 2.92 16.18 -4.22
CA LEU A 281 4.17 15.46 -3.95
C LEU A 281 4.31 15.15 -2.45
N PHE A 282 5.25 14.26 -2.14
CA PHE A 282 5.59 13.83 -0.79
C PHE A 282 7.08 14.05 -0.47
N VAL A 283 7.38 14.56 0.72
CA VAL A 283 8.75 14.79 1.21
C VAL A 283 8.89 14.15 2.59
N SER A 284 9.65 13.06 2.69
CA SER A 284 10.06 12.48 3.98
C SER A 284 11.28 13.21 4.49
N VAL A 285 11.28 13.68 5.73
CA VAL A 285 12.40 14.37 6.37
C VAL A 285 12.96 13.49 7.49
N HIS A 286 14.25 13.20 7.39
CA HIS A 286 15.01 12.32 8.30
C HIS A 286 16.32 12.99 8.74
N ALA A 287 16.95 12.42 9.77
CA ALA A 287 18.29 12.79 10.21
C ALA A 287 19.08 11.51 10.54
N ASP A 288 19.57 10.89 9.46
CA ASP A 288 20.31 9.64 9.38
C ASP A 288 21.27 9.33 10.51
N ALA A 289 21.53 8.03 10.69
CA ALA A 289 22.72 7.57 11.40
C ALA A 289 23.40 6.43 10.67
N TYR A 290 24.74 6.43 10.69
CA TYR A 290 25.56 5.34 10.16
C TYR A 290 26.31 4.61 11.27
N THR A 291 26.81 3.41 10.99
CA THR A 291 27.55 2.60 11.98
C THR A 291 28.87 3.23 12.41
N SER A 292 29.48 4.06 11.57
CA SER A 292 30.59 4.93 11.96
C SER A 292 30.13 6.39 12.06
N PRO A 293 30.73 7.20 12.94
CA PRO A 293 30.38 8.61 13.12
C PRO A 293 31.04 9.53 12.07
N GLN A 294 31.66 8.98 11.02
CA GLN A 294 32.41 9.75 10.03
C GLN A 294 31.53 10.37 8.92
N PRO A 295 30.50 9.69 8.38
CA PRO A 295 29.63 10.28 7.37
C PRO A 295 28.95 11.54 7.91
N ARG A 296 28.87 12.56 7.06
CA ARG A 296 28.31 13.86 7.39
C ARG A 296 27.71 14.54 6.17
N GLY A 297 26.83 15.52 6.42
CA GLY A 297 26.14 16.33 5.41
C GLY A 297 24.81 15.74 4.96
N GLY A 298 23.99 16.58 4.33
CA GLY A 298 22.66 16.21 3.85
C GLY A 298 22.70 15.35 2.59
N SER A 299 21.63 14.61 2.34
CA SER A 299 21.42 13.78 1.15
C SER A 299 19.97 13.77 0.71
N VAL A 300 19.73 13.48 -0.57
CA VAL A 300 18.38 13.29 -1.12
C VAL A 300 18.29 11.92 -1.78
N TYR A 301 17.23 11.19 -1.45
CA TYR A 301 16.95 9.84 -1.92
C TYR A 301 15.63 9.77 -2.68
N VAL A 302 15.60 8.90 -3.69
CA VAL A 302 14.38 8.48 -4.40
C VAL A 302 14.19 6.96 -4.30
N LEU A 303 12.97 6.50 -4.59
CA LEU A 303 12.68 5.07 -4.62
C LEU A 303 13.45 4.35 -5.74
N SER A 304 14.03 3.20 -5.41
CA SER A 304 14.50 2.21 -6.38
C SER A 304 14.23 0.79 -5.86
N GLN A 305 13.42 0.03 -6.60
CA GLN A 305 13.14 -1.37 -6.30
C GLN A 305 14.15 -2.33 -6.94
N ARG A 306 14.92 -1.85 -7.93
CA ARG A 306 15.89 -2.65 -8.72
C ARG A 306 17.31 -2.60 -8.18
N GLY A 307 17.53 -1.99 -7.01
CA GLY A 307 18.83 -1.88 -6.36
C GLY A 307 19.14 -0.48 -5.86
N ALA A 308 20.04 -0.38 -4.89
CA ALA A 308 20.48 0.89 -4.32
C ALA A 308 21.67 1.49 -5.09
N SER A 309 21.79 2.82 -5.09
CA SER A 309 22.89 3.56 -5.74
C SER A 309 24.25 3.34 -5.06
N SER A 310 24.25 2.92 -3.80
CA SER A 310 25.45 2.57 -3.05
C SER A 310 25.14 1.58 -1.92
N ALA A 311 26.18 0.96 -1.35
CA ALA A 311 26.04 0.12 -0.16
C ALA A 311 25.47 0.91 1.03
N MET A 312 25.88 2.18 1.20
CA MET A 312 25.35 3.06 2.24
C MET A 312 23.86 3.37 2.01
N ALA A 313 23.45 3.70 0.77
CA ALA A 313 22.05 3.93 0.45
C ALA A 313 21.18 2.67 0.71
N ARG A 314 21.74 1.47 0.47
CA ARG A 314 21.07 0.20 0.81
C ARG A 314 20.90 0.06 2.32
N ALA A 315 21.99 0.21 3.07
CA ALA A 315 21.98 0.10 4.53
C ALA A 315 21.02 1.10 5.16
N MET A 316 20.92 2.31 4.59
CA MET A 316 19.98 3.32 5.04
C MET A 316 18.53 2.91 4.85
N ALA A 317 18.18 2.48 3.63
CA ALA A 317 16.83 1.98 3.37
C ALA A 317 16.48 0.77 4.25
N GLU A 318 17.43 -0.12 4.54
CA GLU A 318 17.22 -1.26 5.44
C GLU A 318 16.92 -0.81 6.87
N ARG A 319 17.69 0.16 7.40
CA ARG A 319 17.48 0.72 8.74
C ARG A 319 16.13 1.42 8.88
N GLU A 320 15.78 2.29 7.93
CA GLU A 320 14.50 3.00 7.93
C GLU A 320 13.31 2.05 7.81
N ASN A 321 13.46 0.98 7.02
CA ASN A 321 12.43 -0.05 6.92
C ASN A 321 12.30 -0.88 8.20
N GLU A 322 13.42 -1.14 8.90
CA GLU A 322 13.42 -1.87 10.17
C GLU A 322 12.70 -1.11 11.28
N ALA A 323 12.86 0.21 11.36
CA ALA A 323 12.13 1.07 12.31
C ALA A 323 10.60 0.94 12.15
N LEU A 324 10.14 0.67 10.92
CA LEU A 324 8.74 0.44 10.60
C LEU A 324 8.27 -1.02 10.86
N GLY A 325 9.18 -1.89 11.30
CA GLY A 325 8.93 -3.32 11.45
C GLY A 325 8.77 -4.06 10.11
N ILE A 326 9.21 -3.45 9.01
CA ILE A 326 9.07 -3.97 7.64
C ILE A 326 10.33 -4.76 7.30
N VAL A 327 10.28 -6.07 7.55
CA VAL A 327 11.25 -7.01 6.98
C VAL A 327 10.86 -7.26 5.53
N THR A 328 11.82 -7.14 4.62
CA THR A 328 11.67 -7.27 3.16
C THR A 328 10.94 -8.57 2.80
N LEU A 329 9.69 -8.45 2.34
CA LEU A 329 8.92 -9.54 1.74
C LEU A 329 9.15 -9.50 0.23
N ALA A 330 9.80 -10.54 -0.29
CA ALA A 330 9.89 -10.78 -1.72
C ALA A 330 8.64 -11.54 -2.20
N GLY A 331 8.06 -11.07 -3.31
CA GLY A 331 7.16 -11.87 -4.14
C GLY A 331 5.69 -11.71 -3.84
N ARG A 332 5.02 -10.90 -4.66
CA ARG A 332 3.62 -11.15 -5.09
C ARG A 332 3.47 -10.78 -6.56
N ASN A 333 2.99 -11.74 -7.34
CA ASN A 333 2.52 -11.55 -8.71
C ASN A 333 1.02 -11.24 -8.64
N GLU A 334 0.59 -10.13 -9.24
CA GLU A 334 -0.81 -9.85 -9.55
C GLU A 334 -0.87 -9.18 -10.93
N ASP A 335 -1.30 -9.94 -11.95
CA ASP A 335 -1.19 -9.56 -13.36
C ASP A 335 -2.26 -8.53 -13.81
N VAL A 336 -1.86 -7.73 -14.80
CA VAL A 336 -2.62 -6.74 -15.59
C VAL A 336 -2.89 -5.38 -14.90
N ALA A 337 -3.29 -5.32 -13.63
CA ALA A 337 -3.24 -4.05 -12.85
C ALA A 337 -1.80 -3.52 -12.70
N PHE A 338 -0.84 -4.44 -12.79
CA PHE A 338 0.60 -4.22 -12.77
C PHE A 338 1.13 -3.31 -13.90
N VAL A 339 0.63 -3.44 -15.14
CA VAL A 339 1.18 -2.69 -16.28
C VAL A 339 0.86 -1.20 -16.19
N LEU A 340 -0.36 -0.86 -15.78
CA LEU A 340 -0.79 0.53 -15.62
C LEU A 340 -0.27 1.17 -14.32
N SER A 341 -0.18 0.37 -13.23
CA SER A 341 0.52 0.74 -12.00
C SER A 341 2.01 1.03 -12.26
N ASP A 342 2.71 0.18 -13.01
CA ASP A 342 4.14 0.35 -13.31
C ASP A 342 4.43 1.61 -14.11
N LEU A 343 3.56 1.99 -15.04
CA LEU A 343 3.72 3.21 -15.85
C LEU A 343 3.54 4.48 -15.01
N SER A 344 2.54 4.49 -14.12
CA SER A 344 2.29 5.60 -13.19
C SER A 344 3.41 5.74 -12.16
N ARG A 345 3.91 4.60 -11.68
CA ARG A 345 5.07 4.55 -10.79
C ARG A 345 6.33 5.02 -11.50
N GLU A 346 6.58 4.62 -12.74
CA GLU A 346 7.74 5.10 -13.51
C GLU A 346 7.67 6.62 -13.72
N SER A 347 6.50 7.15 -14.05
CA SER A 347 6.28 8.59 -14.21
C SER A 347 6.57 9.36 -12.91
N SER A 348 6.00 8.89 -11.80
CA SER A 348 6.26 9.42 -10.46
C SER A 348 7.73 9.32 -10.07
N LEU A 349 8.42 8.24 -10.43
CA LEU A 349 9.86 8.08 -10.20
C LEU A 349 10.70 9.09 -11.00
N GLN A 350 10.36 9.35 -12.26
CA GLN A 350 11.05 10.36 -13.07
C GLN A 350 10.84 11.76 -12.48
N ALA A 351 9.62 12.10 -12.10
CA ALA A 351 9.32 13.34 -11.39
C ALA A 351 10.06 13.44 -10.04
N SER A 352 10.15 12.34 -9.29
CA SER A 352 10.90 12.27 -8.02
C SER A 352 12.39 12.52 -8.23
N ARG A 353 12.99 11.99 -9.32
CA ARG A 353 14.40 12.24 -9.67
C ARG A 353 14.64 13.71 -10.02
N LYS A 354 13.76 14.31 -10.82
CA LYS A 354 13.83 15.74 -11.15
C LYS A 354 13.70 16.59 -9.89
N LEU A 355 12.66 16.36 -9.10
CA LEU A 355 12.44 17.01 -7.80
C LEU A 355 13.68 16.88 -6.91
N GLY A 356 14.19 15.66 -6.72
CA GLY A 356 15.35 15.41 -5.88
C GLY A 356 16.59 16.17 -6.36
N SER A 357 16.80 16.27 -7.67
CA SER A 357 17.94 17.01 -8.22
C SER A 357 17.88 18.51 -7.95
N GLN A 358 16.68 19.11 -8.02
CA GLN A 358 16.48 20.53 -7.75
C GLN A 358 16.57 20.84 -6.26
N VAL A 359 16.00 19.99 -5.40
CA VAL A 359 16.16 20.09 -3.95
C VAL A 359 17.64 19.98 -3.57
N LEU A 360 18.36 18.98 -4.10
CA LEU A 360 19.78 18.81 -3.80
C LEU A 360 20.64 20.00 -4.30
N SER A 361 20.34 20.52 -5.49
CA SER A 361 21.00 21.71 -6.03
C SER A 361 20.73 22.95 -5.17
N SER A 362 19.50 23.12 -4.69
CA SER A 362 19.13 24.23 -3.81
C SER A 362 19.75 24.11 -2.43
N MET A 363 19.85 22.90 -1.88
CA MET A 363 20.60 22.62 -0.65
C MET A 363 22.06 23.04 -0.76
N SER A 364 22.73 22.62 -1.84
CA SER A 364 24.12 23.02 -2.13
C SER A 364 24.26 24.54 -2.29
N GLY A 365 23.41 25.16 -3.12
CA GLY A 365 23.43 26.60 -3.37
C GLY A 365 23.08 27.44 -2.13
N GLY A 366 22.31 26.88 -1.21
CA GLY A 366 22.00 27.46 0.10
C GLY A 366 23.15 27.32 1.12
N GLY A 367 24.28 26.73 0.75
CA GLY A 367 25.46 26.58 1.60
C GLY A 367 25.41 25.38 2.56
N LEU A 368 24.50 24.43 2.34
CA LEU A 368 24.47 23.20 3.13
C LEU A 368 25.57 22.25 2.67
N HIS A 369 26.26 21.62 3.63
CA HIS A 369 27.21 20.57 3.33
C HIS A 369 26.47 19.30 2.90
N LEU A 370 26.80 18.77 1.72
CA LEU A 370 26.19 17.55 1.18
C LEU A 370 27.12 16.36 1.35
N HIS A 371 26.55 15.22 1.78
CA HIS A 371 27.28 13.95 1.78
C HIS A 371 27.47 13.41 0.35
N LYS A 372 26.44 13.57 -0.49
CA LYS A 372 26.46 13.22 -1.91
C LYS A 372 26.00 14.42 -2.74
N SER A 373 26.77 14.75 -3.77
CA SER A 373 26.42 15.78 -4.76
C SER A 373 25.38 15.31 -5.79
N THR A 374 24.97 14.04 -5.73
CA THR A 374 23.96 13.45 -6.62
C THR A 374 22.84 12.79 -5.82
N VAL A 375 21.64 12.79 -6.42
CA VAL A 375 20.47 12.09 -5.85
C VAL A 375 20.78 10.60 -5.74
N GLN A 376 20.57 10.05 -4.55
CA GLN A 376 20.74 8.64 -4.26
C GLN A 376 19.43 7.89 -4.48
N ALA A 377 19.48 6.56 -4.56
CA ALA A 377 18.29 5.75 -4.74
C ALA A 377 18.39 4.45 -3.93
N ALA A 378 17.31 4.04 -3.28
CA ALA A 378 17.22 2.76 -2.57
C ALA A 378 15.75 2.37 -2.31
N ASN A 379 15.53 1.19 -1.72
CA ASN A 379 14.20 0.61 -1.58
C ASN A 379 13.49 1.03 -0.27
N PHE A 380 13.36 2.35 -0.05
CA PHE A 380 12.67 2.90 1.11
C PHE A 380 11.18 2.55 1.06
N ALA A 381 10.66 1.92 2.12
CA ALA A 381 9.29 1.47 2.21
C ALA A 381 8.31 2.65 2.25
N VAL A 382 8.68 3.76 2.89
CA VAL A 382 7.88 5.00 2.88
C VAL A 382 7.67 5.49 1.44
N LEU A 383 8.73 5.63 0.65
CA LEU A 383 8.63 6.07 -0.75
C LEU A 383 7.90 5.03 -1.63
N ARG A 384 7.99 3.74 -1.30
CA ARG A 384 7.23 2.69 -1.99
C ARG A 384 5.73 2.73 -1.70
N SER A 385 5.33 3.19 -0.51
CA SER A 385 3.93 3.28 -0.08
C SER A 385 3.16 4.49 -0.64
N ILE A 386 3.89 5.41 -1.29
CA ILE A 386 3.37 6.64 -1.87
C ILE A 386 3.22 6.49 -3.39
N ASP A 387 2.08 6.91 -3.90
CA ASP A 387 1.63 6.79 -5.30
C ASP A 387 1.78 8.11 -6.09
N MET A 388 2.65 9.00 -5.62
CA MET A 388 2.96 10.32 -6.19
C MET A 388 4.47 10.56 -6.14
N PRO A 389 5.01 11.61 -6.79
CA PRO A 389 6.42 11.94 -6.68
C PRO A 389 6.82 12.12 -5.21
N SER A 390 7.86 11.40 -4.81
CA SER A 390 8.27 11.31 -3.43
C SER A 390 9.78 11.32 -3.32
N ILE A 391 10.30 12.13 -2.41
CA ILE A 391 11.71 12.10 -2.01
C ILE A 391 11.81 11.85 -0.51
N LEU A 392 12.93 11.26 -0.10
CA LEU A 392 13.37 11.25 1.28
C LEU A 392 14.61 12.14 1.37
N VAL A 393 14.62 13.06 2.32
CA VAL A 393 15.70 14.01 2.53
C VAL A 393 16.30 13.78 3.90
N GLU A 394 17.59 13.55 3.90
CA GLU A 394 18.41 13.42 5.10
C GLU A 394 19.04 14.77 5.39
N ALA A 395 18.71 15.32 6.57
CA ALA A 395 19.16 16.65 6.95
C ALA A 395 20.67 16.68 7.18
N ALA A 396 21.17 15.71 7.95
CA ALA A 396 22.56 15.47 8.28
C ALA A 396 22.65 14.11 9.00
N PHE A 397 23.86 13.64 9.32
CA PHE A 397 24.03 12.39 10.07
C PHE A 397 24.06 12.66 11.58
N ILE A 398 22.97 12.36 12.31
CA ILE A 398 22.89 12.55 13.77
C ILE A 398 23.94 11.73 14.54
N SER A 399 24.47 10.66 13.94
CA SER A 399 25.59 9.88 14.48
C SER A 399 26.93 10.63 14.47
N ASN A 400 27.08 11.66 13.64
CA ASN A 400 28.27 12.49 13.58
C ASN A 400 28.14 13.67 14.58
N PRO A 401 29.09 13.87 15.51
CA PRO A 401 28.97 14.91 16.55
C PRO A 401 28.87 16.35 16.01
N GLU A 402 29.50 16.67 14.89
CA GLU A 402 29.40 18.00 14.26
C GLU A 402 28.01 18.21 13.66
N ASP A 403 27.48 17.21 12.96
CA ASP A 403 26.16 17.24 12.37
C ASP A 403 25.05 17.22 13.45
N GLU A 404 25.20 16.47 14.55
CA GLU A 404 24.27 16.53 15.69
C GLU A 404 24.15 17.96 16.23
N ARG A 405 25.28 18.67 16.40
CA ARG A 405 25.29 20.09 16.82
C ARG A 405 24.61 21.01 15.81
N LEU A 406 24.73 20.71 14.51
CA LEU A 406 24.00 21.45 13.46
C LEU A 406 22.51 21.16 13.52
N LEU A 407 22.12 19.90 13.67
CA LEU A 407 20.73 19.44 13.68
C LEU A 407 19.91 20.07 14.81
N VAL A 408 20.51 20.35 15.97
CA VAL A 408 19.84 21.06 17.08
C VAL A 408 19.96 22.59 16.98
N ASN A 409 20.73 23.13 16.03
CA ASN A 409 20.92 24.57 15.88
C ASN A 409 19.76 25.20 15.09
N PRO A 410 18.99 26.16 15.68
CA PRO A 410 17.85 26.76 15.01
C PRO A 410 18.20 27.52 13.72
N ARG A 411 19.42 28.03 13.57
CA ARG A 411 19.86 28.70 12.34
C ARG A 411 20.03 27.69 11.20
N PHE A 412 20.64 26.54 11.49
CA PHE A 412 20.78 25.45 10.52
C PHE A 412 19.41 24.89 10.13
N GLN A 413 18.53 24.60 11.10
CA GLN A 413 17.19 24.09 10.81
C GLN A 413 16.39 25.02 9.87
N ARG A 414 16.44 26.34 10.10
CA ARG A 414 15.80 27.33 9.21
C ARG A 414 16.47 27.39 7.83
N GLN A 415 17.80 27.37 7.77
CA GLN A 415 18.54 27.34 6.50
C GLN A 415 18.16 26.10 5.69
N PHE A 416 18.12 24.94 6.34
CA PHE A 416 17.72 23.68 5.75
C PHE A 416 16.28 23.73 5.21
N ALA A 417 15.32 24.13 6.05
CA ALA A 417 13.91 24.28 5.65
C ALA A 417 13.75 25.23 4.45
N ARG A 418 14.43 26.38 4.45
CA ARG A 418 14.41 27.33 3.35
C ARG A 418 14.99 26.75 2.06
N SER A 419 16.14 26.09 2.12
CA SER A 419 16.73 25.44 0.94
C SER A 419 15.84 24.36 0.34
N LEU A 420 15.14 23.58 1.18
CA LEU A 420 14.15 22.61 0.68
C LEU A 420 12.97 23.32 0.01
N ALA A 421 12.43 24.38 0.62
CA ALA A 421 11.34 25.17 0.07
C ALA A 421 11.71 25.83 -1.28
N ASP A 422 12.91 26.38 -1.40
CA ASP A 422 13.43 26.99 -2.63
C ASP A 422 13.56 25.94 -3.77
N GLY A 423 14.06 24.74 -3.45
CA GLY A 423 14.13 23.62 -4.38
C GLY A 423 12.75 23.14 -4.84
N LEU A 424 11.81 23.02 -3.91
CA LEU A 424 10.41 22.69 -4.20
C LEU A 424 9.74 23.75 -5.08
N GLN A 425 9.95 25.03 -4.78
CA GLN A 425 9.41 26.13 -5.58
C GLN A 425 9.95 26.09 -7.02
N THR A 426 11.25 25.81 -7.18
CA THR A 426 11.89 25.67 -8.49
C THR A 426 11.24 24.53 -9.28
N PHE A 427 11.02 23.38 -8.64
CA PHE A 427 10.31 22.25 -9.25
C PHE A 427 8.90 22.63 -9.71
N VAL A 428 8.10 23.29 -8.86
CA VAL A 428 6.73 23.70 -9.18
C VAL A 428 6.70 24.72 -10.33
N LYS A 429 7.61 25.70 -10.34
CA LYS A 429 7.72 26.70 -11.42
C LYS A 429 8.00 26.05 -12.77
N GLU A 430 8.85 25.03 -12.82
CA GLU A 430 9.21 24.35 -14.07
C GLU A 430 8.20 23.30 -14.54
N THR A 431 7.47 22.67 -13.63
CA THR A 431 6.50 21.61 -13.96
C THR A 431 5.08 22.13 -14.14
N GLY A 432 4.77 23.33 -13.62
CA GLY A 432 3.45 23.93 -13.64
C GLY A 432 2.49 23.30 -12.62
N HIS A 433 1.34 23.93 -12.38
CA HIS A 433 0.31 23.49 -11.41
C HIS A 433 -0.51 22.26 -11.89
N LYS A 434 0.00 21.50 -12.86
CA LYS A 434 -0.63 20.30 -13.40
C LYS A 434 0.23 19.10 -13.01
N PRO A 435 -0.16 18.29 -12.00
CA PRO A 435 0.52 17.03 -11.73
C PRO A 435 0.12 15.99 -12.78
N ASN A 436 0.54 16.21 -14.03
CA ASN A 436 0.73 15.12 -14.98
C ASN A 436 2.23 14.82 -14.92
N TRP A 437 2.60 14.03 -13.90
CA TRP A 437 3.97 13.83 -13.45
C TRP A 437 4.83 13.06 -14.46
N GLY A 438 5.21 13.65 -15.59
CA GLY A 438 5.96 12.97 -16.66
C GLY A 438 5.03 12.39 -17.73
N GLU A 439 5.58 11.83 -18.81
CA GLU A 439 4.87 11.51 -20.06
C GLU A 439 3.49 10.81 -19.89
N PRO A 440 2.54 10.98 -20.83
CA PRO A 440 1.27 10.24 -20.80
C PRO A 440 1.54 8.75 -20.54
N LEU A 441 0.88 8.15 -19.53
CA LEU A 441 0.93 6.70 -19.28
C LEU A 441 0.81 5.98 -20.62
N PHE A 442 1.66 5.00 -20.94
CA PHE A 442 1.64 4.39 -22.25
C PHE A 442 1.81 2.87 -22.24
N VAL A 443 0.98 2.14 -22.99
CA VAL A 443 1.25 0.71 -23.26
C VAL A 443 2.23 0.58 -24.42
N ARG A 444 2.91 -0.56 -24.53
CA ARG A 444 3.77 -0.87 -25.68
C ARG A 444 3.01 -1.73 -26.68
N HIS A 445 2.90 -1.25 -27.90
CA HIS A 445 2.40 -2.00 -29.03
C HIS A 445 3.60 -2.48 -29.87
N SER A 446 3.72 -3.79 -30.08
CA SER A 446 4.76 -4.33 -30.97
C SER A 446 4.31 -4.19 -32.41
N ILE A 447 5.03 -3.40 -33.21
CA ILE A 447 4.69 -3.13 -34.61
C ILE A 447 4.77 -4.43 -35.41
N GLN A 448 3.67 -4.83 -36.01
CA GLN A 448 3.51 -6.01 -36.86
C GLN A 448 3.58 -5.63 -38.35
N ARG A 449 3.74 -6.64 -39.21
CA ARG A 449 3.71 -6.45 -40.66
C ARG A 449 2.30 -6.04 -41.10
N GLY A 450 2.17 -4.87 -41.72
CA GLY A 450 0.89 -4.31 -42.16
C GLY A 450 0.35 -3.19 -41.27
N ASP A 451 0.96 -2.97 -40.10
CA ASP A 451 0.61 -1.84 -39.25
C ASP A 451 0.98 -0.51 -39.89
N ASN A 452 0.11 0.48 -39.69
CA ASN A 452 0.41 1.88 -39.95
C ASN A 452 -0.06 2.73 -38.76
N LEU A 453 0.49 3.94 -38.63
CA LEU A 453 0.24 4.75 -37.45
C LEU A 453 -1.24 5.13 -37.29
N SER A 454 -1.98 5.29 -38.40
CA SER A 454 -3.42 5.58 -38.38
C SER A 454 -4.27 4.41 -37.90
N THR A 455 -3.98 3.19 -38.33
CA THR A 455 -4.72 2.00 -37.87
C THR A 455 -4.42 1.68 -36.42
N ILE A 456 -3.17 1.82 -35.99
CA ILE A 456 -2.79 1.71 -34.58
C ILE A 456 -3.52 2.80 -33.75
N ALA A 457 -3.47 4.06 -34.19
CA ALA A 457 -4.12 5.16 -33.48
C ALA A 457 -5.63 4.92 -33.30
N ALA A 458 -6.32 4.51 -34.37
CA ALA A 458 -7.74 4.18 -34.33
C ALA A 458 -8.04 3.00 -33.38
N THR A 459 -7.21 1.95 -33.41
CA THR A 459 -7.36 0.76 -32.55
C THR A 459 -7.33 1.12 -31.07
N TYR A 460 -6.46 2.07 -30.68
CA TYR A 460 -6.28 2.49 -29.29
C TYR A 460 -7.08 3.74 -28.92
N GLY A 461 -7.90 4.27 -29.83
CA GLY A 461 -8.71 5.47 -29.58
C GLY A 461 -7.88 6.74 -29.33
N VAL A 462 -6.71 6.85 -29.98
CA VAL A 462 -5.79 8.00 -29.88
C VAL A 462 -5.60 8.66 -31.25
N THR A 463 -4.97 9.83 -31.30
CA THR A 463 -4.65 10.47 -32.58
C THR A 463 -3.27 10.07 -33.10
N THR A 464 -3.10 10.04 -34.43
CA THR A 464 -1.79 9.80 -35.05
C THR A 464 -0.74 10.82 -34.59
N ARG A 465 -1.13 12.09 -34.48
CA ARG A 465 -0.28 13.19 -34.00
C ARG A 465 0.21 12.93 -32.58
N GLU A 466 -0.65 12.41 -31.71
CA GLU A 466 -0.32 12.09 -30.34
C GLU A 466 0.66 10.91 -30.25
N LEU A 467 0.45 9.86 -31.06
CA LEU A 467 1.41 8.75 -31.20
C LEU A 467 2.76 9.23 -31.72
N MET A 468 2.79 10.11 -32.72
CA MET A 468 4.04 10.65 -33.25
C MET A 468 4.80 11.42 -32.19
N ARG A 469 4.12 12.32 -31.48
CA ARG A 469 4.71 13.15 -30.42
C ARG A 469 5.30 12.28 -29.30
N LEU A 470 4.56 11.29 -28.82
CA LEU A 470 4.98 10.40 -27.72
C LEU A 470 6.19 9.53 -28.10
N ASN A 471 6.35 9.19 -29.38
CA ASN A 471 7.41 8.32 -29.86
C ASN A 471 8.56 9.06 -30.54
N GLY A 472 8.56 10.39 -30.52
CA GLY A 472 9.56 11.21 -31.20
C GLY A 472 9.59 10.99 -32.73
N LEU A 473 8.49 10.51 -33.32
CA LEU A 473 8.41 10.26 -34.76
C LEU A 473 8.17 11.57 -35.49
N ARG A 474 9.01 11.85 -36.48
CA ARG A 474 8.86 13.03 -37.35
C ARG A 474 7.95 12.75 -38.54
N ASN A 475 7.82 11.47 -38.93
CA ASN A 475 7.00 11.03 -40.05
C ASN A 475 6.21 9.76 -39.68
N PRO A 476 4.89 9.70 -39.96
CA PRO A 476 4.03 8.56 -39.61
C PRO A 476 4.41 7.24 -40.32
N ASN A 477 5.21 7.30 -41.39
CA ASN A 477 5.67 6.13 -42.14
C ASN A 477 6.99 5.52 -41.60
N GLN A 478 7.54 6.04 -40.49
CA GLN A 478 8.79 5.57 -39.89
C GLN A 478 8.63 4.35 -38.97
N LEU A 479 7.56 3.57 -39.13
CA LEU A 479 7.34 2.37 -38.32
C LEU A 479 8.25 1.23 -38.77
N VAL A 480 8.91 0.58 -37.82
CA VAL A 480 9.80 -0.55 -38.08
C VAL A 480 9.21 -1.79 -37.43
N VAL A 481 8.93 -2.81 -38.24
CA VAL A 481 8.39 -4.09 -37.77
C VAL A 481 9.29 -4.69 -36.69
N GLY A 482 8.69 -5.19 -35.62
CA GLY A 482 9.38 -5.74 -34.45
C GLY A 482 9.84 -4.72 -33.42
N ARG A 483 9.76 -3.41 -33.70
CA ARG A 483 9.97 -2.37 -32.67
C ARG A 483 8.69 -2.11 -31.89
N SER A 484 8.85 -1.65 -30.65
CA SER A 484 7.72 -1.25 -29.81
C SER A 484 7.39 0.23 -29.98
N LEU A 485 6.12 0.52 -30.25
CA LEU A 485 5.53 1.86 -30.23
C LEU A 485 4.88 2.11 -28.86
N ARG A 486 5.13 3.27 -28.26
CA ARG A 486 4.45 3.74 -27.03
C ARG A 486 3.07 4.27 -27.40
N ILE A 487 2.02 3.78 -26.78
CA ILE A 487 0.64 4.19 -27.03
C ILE A 487 0.10 4.81 -25.75
N PRO A 488 -0.35 6.08 -25.74
CA PRO A 488 -0.88 6.67 -24.53
C PRO A 488 -2.13 5.90 -24.10
N VAL A 489 -2.18 5.52 -22.82
CA VAL A 489 -3.35 5.00 -22.13
C VAL A 489 -4.37 6.13 -22.13
N THR A 490 -5.55 5.90 -22.70
CA THR A 490 -6.66 6.85 -22.65
C THR A 490 -7.70 6.41 -21.65
N ASP A 491 -8.59 7.32 -21.22
CA ASP A 491 -9.74 6.95 -20.40
C ASP A 491 -10.54 5.80 -21.05
N ALA A 492 -10.69 5.81 -22.38
CA ALA A 492 -11.35 4.77 -23.16
C ALA A 492 -10.70 3.38 -23.01
N MET A 493 -9.36 3.32 -22.87
CA MET A 493 -8.64 2.07 -22.62
C MET A 493 -8.79 1.59 -21.17
N THR A 494 -9.06 2.50 -20.24
CA THR A 494 -9.18 2.19 -18.81
C THR A 494 -10.60 1.78 -18.41
N VAL A 495 -11.62 2.17 -19.17
CA VAL A 495 -13.05 1.82 -18.94
C VAL A 495 -13.29 0.30 -18.97
N GLN A 496 -12.43 -0.51 -19.58
CA GLN A 496 -12.56 -1.98 -19.54
C GLN A 496 -12.06 -2.61 -18.24
N TYR A 497 -11.30 -1.89 -17.42
CA TYR A 497 -10.75 -2.37 -16.16
C TYR A 497 -11.58 -1.86 -14.99
N HIS A 498 -11.73 -2.70 -13.97
CA HIS A 498 -12.59 -2.42 -12.84
C HIS A 498 -11.98 -2.84 -11.51
N ARG A 499 -12.29 -2.11 -10.45
CA ARG A 499 -12.11 -2.57 -9.07
C ARG A 499 -13.42 -3.15 -8.54
N SER A 500 -13.32 -4.18 -7.73
CA SER A 500 -14.47 -4.66 -6.96
C SER A 500 -14.73 -3.75 -5.76
N TYR A 501 -16.01 -3.43 -5.53
CA TYR A 501 -16.48 -2.68 -4.38
C TYR A 501 -17.73 -3.35 -3.81
N GLN A 502 -17.68 -3.74 -2.54
CA GLN A 502 -18.86 -4.27 -1.86
C GLN A 502 -19.71 -3.13 -1.31
N VAL A 503 -20.96 -3.05 -1.76
CA VAL A 503 -21.92 -2.03 -1.36
C VAL A 503 -22.17 -2.09 0.14
N GLN A 504 -21.98 -0.97 0.83
CA GLN A 504 -22.17 -0.86 2.27
C GLN A 504 -23.53 -0.27 2.62
N SER A 505 -23.96 -0.46 3.87
CA SER A 505 -25.20 0.15 4.37
C SER A 505 -25.13 1.68 4.24
N GLY A 506 -26.16 2.26 3.63
CA GLY A 506 -26.26 3.68 3.37
C GLY A 506 -25.62 4.15 2.07
N ASP A 507 -24.94 3.30 1.29
CA ASP A 507 -24.37 3.70 0.00
C ASP A 507 -25.44 4.08 -1.04
N THR A 508 -25.05 4.98 -1.95
CA THR A 508 -25.81 5.33 -3.16
C THR A 508 -24.86 5.34 -4.34
N LEU A 509 -25.34 5.04 -5.56
CA LEU A 509 -24.47 5.10 -6.74
C LEU A 509 -23.84 6.47 -6.95
N SER A 510 -24.52 7.55 -6.61
CA SER A 510 -23.97 8.91 -6.70
C SER A 510 -22.78 9.10 -5.75
N ARG A 511 -22.89 8.68 -4.49
CA ARG A 511 -21.77 8.76 -3.53
C ARG A 511 -20.62 7.82 -3.87
N ILE A 512 -20.91 6.63 -4.38
CA ILE A 512 -19.88 5.70 -4.86
C ILE A 512 -19.17 6.31 -6.07
N ALA A 513 -19.92 6.76 -7.09
CA ALA A 513 -19.39 7.40 -8.29
C ALA A 513 -18.50 8.61 -7.94
N GLN A 514 -18.97 9.48 -7.04
CA GLN A 514 -18.21 10.63 -6.56
C GLN A 514 -16.93 10.22 -5.80
N ARG A 515 -17.03 9.26 -4.88
CA ARG A 515 -15.87 8.75 -4.11
C ARG A 515 -14.81 8.15 -5.01
N HIS A 516 -15.23 7.50 -6.08
CA HIS A 516 -14.37 6.80 -7.01
C HIS A 516 -14.07 7.59 -8.28
N GLY A 517 -14.46 8.86 -8.37
CA GLY A 517 -14.11 9.73 -9.51
C GLY A 517 -14.63 9.24 -10.87
N VAL A 518 -15.76 8.55 -10.90
CA VAL A 518 -16.43 8.05 -12.12
C VAL A 518 -17.85 8.59 -12.20
N SER A 519 -18.50 8.46 -13.36
CA SER A 519 -19.93 8.80 -13.50
C SER A 519 -20.83 7.64 -13.07
N ILE A 520 -22.06 7.98 -12.67
CA ILE A 520 -23.10 6.99 -12.34
C ILE A 520 -23.35 6.07 -13.55
N ASN A 521 -23.42 6.65 -14.75
CA ASN A 521 -23.68 5.92 -15.98
C ASN A 521 -22.59 4.88 -16.30
N GLU A 522 -21.33 5.19 -16.04
CA GLU A 522 -20.23 4.25 -16.25
C GLU A 522 -20.30 3.06 -15.28
N ILE A 523 -20.62 3.30 -14.00
CA ILE A 523 -20.86 2.20 -13.04
C ILE A 523 -22.07 1.37 -13.48
N MET A 524 -23.14 2.03 -13.92
CA MET A 524 -24.35 1.34 -14.35
C MET A 524 -24.11 0.46 -15.59
N GLN A 525 -23.45 0.99 -16.61
CA GLN A 525 -23.11 0.24 -17.82
C GLN A 525 -22.22 -0.95 -17.52
N MET A 526 -21.18 -0.78 -16.69
CA MET A 526 -20.24 -1.85 -16.35
C MET A 526 -20.87 -2.98 -15.51
N ASN A 527 -21.89 -2.65 -14.72
CA ASN A 527 -22.59 -3.61 -13.86
C ASN A 527 -23.94 -4.06 -14.42
N ASN A 528 -24.25 -3.68 -15.68
CA ASN A 528 -25.55 -3.93 -16.31
C ASN A 528 -26.74 -3.49 -15.44
N LEU A 529 -26.58 -2.38 -14.69
CA LEU A 529 -27.64 -1.80 -13.88
C LEU A 529 -28.52 -0.91 -14.75
N THR A 530 -29.83 -1.15 -14.71
CA THR A 530 -30.81 -0.34 -15.44
C THR A 530 -31.38 0.81 -14.61
N ASN A 531 -31.17 0.80 -13.28
CA ASN A 531 -31.65 1.84 -12.38
C ASN A 531 -30.64 2.14 -11.25
N ALA A 532 -30.33 3.42 -11.05
CA ALA A 532 -29.35 3.87 -10.07
C ALA A 532 -29.76 3.63 -8.60
N ASN A 533 -31.04 3.37 -8.35
CA ASN A 533 -31.60 3.13 -7.02
C ASN A 533 -31.62 1.64 -6.63
N GLN A 534 -31.19 0.73 -7.51
CA GLN A 534 -31.21 -0.72 -7.26
C GLN A 534 -29.96 -1.24 -6.52
N LEU A 535 -29.38 -0.44 -5.64
CA LEU A 535 -28.20 -0.85 -4.86
C LEU A 535 -28.60 -1.65 -3.62
N ARG A 536 -28.16 -2.90 -3.54
CA ARG A 536 -28.36 -3.75 -2.35
C ARG A 536 -27.05 -3.85 -1.56
N VAL A 537 -27.16 -3.73 -0.24
CA VAL A 537 -26.02 -3.92 0.67
C VAL A 537 -25.45 -5.33 0.47
N GLY A 538 -24.13 -5.43 0.41
CA GLY A 538 -23.41 -6.68 0.18
C GLY A 538 -23.19 -7.03 -1.30
N THR A 539 -23.86 -6.35 -2.24
CA THR A 539 -23.62 -6.53 -3.68
C THR A 539 -22.21 -6.09 -4.05
N GLU A 540 -21.53 -6.89 -4.86
CA GLU A 540 -20.23 -6.52 -5.44
C GLU A 540 -20.45 -5.74 -6.73
N LEU A 541 -19.98 -4.50 -6.76
CA LEU A 541 -19.97 -3.62 -7.92
C LEU A 541 -18.57 -3.58 -8.54
N ARG A 542 -18.53 -3.65 -9.87
CA ARG A 542 -17.37 -3.36 -10.71
C ARG A 542 -17.31 -1.86 -10.97
N ILE A 543 -16.38 -1.17 -10.35
CA ILE A 543 -16.23 0.27 -10.54
C ILE A 543 -15.13 0.50 -11.58
N PRO A 544 -15.42 1.20 -12.70
CA PRO A 544 -14.42 1.50 -13.73
C PRO A 544 -13.22 2.24 -13.15
N ILE A 545 -12.03 1.97 -13.70
CA ILE A 545 -10.80 2.67 -13.32
C ILE A 545 -10.53 3.72 -14.40
N ARG A 546 -10.28 4.99 -14.04
CA ARG A 546 -9.87 6.05 -14.98
C ARG A 546 -8.36 6.24 -15.00
N GLN A 547 -7.83 6.83 -16.08
CA GLN A 547 -6.41 7.19 -16.18
C GLN A 547 -5.95 8.10 -15.03
N GLN A 548 -6.78 9.06 -14.64
CA GLN A 548 -6.52 9.99 -13.53
C GLN A 548 -6.49 9.29 -12.16
N LEU A 549 -7.11 8.11 -12.05
CA LEU A 549 -7.14 7.28 -10.84
C LEU A 549 -6.05 6.19 -10.85
N LEU A 550 -5.45 5.89 -12.01
CA LEU A 550 -4.24 5.06 -12.12
C LEU A 550 -2.99 5.83 -11.68
N ALA A 551 -3.04 7.17 -11.72
CA ALA A 551 -2.05 8.03 -11.07
C ALA A 551 -2.27 8.18 -9.55
N ALA A 552 -3.28 7.52 -8.98
CA ALA A 552 -3.74 7.75 -7.59
C ALA A 552 -4.21 6.47 -6.86
N ASN A 553 -3.87 5.26 -7.34
CA ASN A 553 -4.17 3.99 -6.67
C ASN A 553 -2.94 3.10 -6.56
#